data_AF-A0A7Y2F9N0-F1
#
_entry.id   AF-A0A7Y2F9N0-F1
#
_cell.length_a   1.000
_cell.length_b   1.000
_cell.length_c   1.000
_cell.angle_alpha   90.00
_cell.angle_beta   90.00
_cell.angle_gamma   90.00
#
_symmetry.space_group_name_H-M   'P 1'
#
loop_
_entity.id
_entity.type
_entity.pdbx_description
1 polymer ?
#
loop_
_entity_poly.entity_id
_entity_poly.type
_entity_poly.pdbx_seq_one_letter_code
_entity_poly.pdbx_strand_id
1 'polypeptide(L)'
;MGYPSYVQGGEGRPAEKHWLSMPPDLKAELLAVMENYASPVEGELDGICCWYDQQNRTCKHHAHRPNVCRDFQVGGDDCLGWREHYRDRIG
;
A
#
# COMPACT_ATOMS: atom_id res chain seq x y z
N MET A 1 -3.63 -5.90 16.52
CA MET A 1 -3.78 -4.83 15.52
C MET A 1 -4.76 -5.34 14.48
N GLY A 2 -5.86 -4.64 14.22
CA GLY A 2 -6.83 -5.03 13.20
C GLY A 2 -6.28 -4.76 11.80
N TYR A 3 -6.83 -5.41 10.78
CA TYR A 3 -6.45 -5.07 9.42
C TYR A 3 -6.99 -3.67 9.09
N PRO A 4 -6.34 -2.92 8.19
CA PRO A 4 -6.86 -1.68 7.63
C PRO A 4 -8.30 -1.85 7.13
N SER A 5 -9.08 -0.78 7.27
CA SER A 5 -10.51 -0.75 6.93
C SER A 5 -10.81 -1.15 5.48
N TYR A 6 -9.85 -1.07 4.57
CA TYR A 6 -10.02 -1.51 3.19
C TYR A 6 -9.97 -3.04 3.01
N VAL A 7 -9.39 -3.81 3.95
CA VAL A 7 -9.31 -5.28 3.92
C VAL A 7 -10.51 -5.94 4.61
N GLN A 8 -10.90 -5.42 5.78
CA GLN A 8 -11.96 -6.03 6.60
C GLN A 8 -13.30 -5.29 6.55
N GLY A 9 -13.34 -4.10 5.93
CA GLY A 9 -14.39 -3.15 6.22
C GLY A 9 -14.14 -2.45 7.57
N GLY A 10 -14.72 -1.26 7.74
CA GLY A 10 -14.69 -0.52 9.00
C GLY A 10 -16.02 -0.62 9.75
N GLU A 11 -16.17 0.13 10.85
CA GLU A 11 -17.43 0.25 11.61
C GLU A 11 -18.60 0.67 10.70
N GLY A 12 -19.35 -0.30 10.19
CA GLY A 12 -20.49 -0.12 9.29
C GLY A 12 -20.14 0.13 7.81
N ARG A 13 -18.86 0.01 7.40
CA ARG A 13 -18.45 0.17 5.98
C ARG A 13 -17.99 -1.16 5.40
N PRO A 14 -18.50 -1.58 4.23
CA PRO A 14 -18.02 -2.80 3.59
C PRO A 14 -16.56 -2.66 3.18
N ALA A 15 -15.86 -3.78 3.04
CA ALA A 15 -14.54 -3.80 2.42
C ALA A 15 -14.59 -3.17 1.02
N GLU A 16 -13.47 -2.59 0.59
CA GLU A 16 -13.44 -1.87 -0.68
C GLU A 16 -13.71 -2.81 -1.87
N LYS A 17 -14.39 -2.30 -2.91
CA LYS A 17 -14.69 -3.09 -4.12
C LYS A 17 -13.45 -3.68 -4.76
N HIS A 18 -12.33 -2.94 -4.73
CA HIS A 18 -11.03 -3.36 -5.28
C HIS A 18 -10.42 -4.51 -4.49
N TRP A 19 -10.64 -4.55 -3.18
CA TRP A 19 -10.28 -5.70 -2.35
C TRP A 19 -11.15 -6.90 -2.68
N LEU A 20 -12.47 -6.73 -2.77
CA LEU A 20 -13.39 -7.84 -3.06
C LEU A 20 -13.07 -8.53 -4.39
N SER A 21 -12.78 -7.76 -5.44
CA SER A 21 -12.48 -8.27 -6.79
C SER A 21 -11.03 -8.74 -6.99
N MET A 22 -10.16 -8.59 -5.99
CA MET A 22 -8.75 -8.97 -6.13
C MET A 22 -8.57 -10.50 -6.21
N PRO A 23 -7.71 -10.98 -7.13
CA PRO A 23 -7.35 -12.39 -7.24
C PRO A 23 -6.85 -12.99 -5.90
N PRO A 24 -7.15 -14.26 -5.59
CA PRO A 24 -6.74 -14.90 -4.34
C PRO A 24 -5.24 -14.84 -4.07
N ASP A 25 -4.41 -15.04 -5.09
CA ASP A 25 -2.94 -15.06 -4.93
C ASP A 25 -2.40 -13.67 -4.52
N LEU A 26 -2.95 -12.60 -5.11
CA LEU A 26 -2.58 -11.23 -4.73
C LEU A 26 -3.07 -10.89 -3.31
N LYS A 27 -4.26 -11.36 -2.93
CA LYS A 27 -4.73 -11.21 -1.53
C LYS A 27 -3.76 -11.89 -0.57
N ALA A 28 -3.30 -13.09 -0.89
CA ALA A 28 -2.38 -13.84 -0.05
C ALA A 28 -1.04 -13.10 0.13
N GLU A 29 -0.48 -12.52 -0.94
CA GLU A 29 0.75 -11.70 -0.85
C GLU A 29 0.58 -10.52 0.11
N LEU A 30 -0.52 -9.77 -0.03
CA LEU A 30 -0.76 -8.61 0.83
C LEU A 30 -0.99 -9.02 2.29
N LEU A 31 -1.79 -10.07 2.52
CA LEU A 31 -2.04 -10.58 3.88
C LEU A 31 -0.76 -11.05 4.56
N ALA A 32 0.12 -11.76 3.85
CA ALA A 32 1.41 -12.20 4.38
C ALA A 32 2.30 -11.03 4.81
N VAL A 33 2.27 -9.92 4.07
CA VAL A 33 3.02 -8.70 4.43
C VAL A 33 2.44 -8.06 5.68
N MET A 34 1.11 -8.03 5.80
CA MET A 34 0.42 -7.42 6.94
C MET A 34 0.58 -8.23 8.23
N GLU A 35 0.66 -9.56 8.13
CA GLU A 35 0.96 -10.44 9.26
C GLU A 35 2.36 -10.18 9.83
N ASN A 36 3.30 -9.79 8.97
CA ASN A 36 4.68 -9.46 9.34
C ASN A 36 4.93 -7.95 9.49
N TYR A 37 3.89 -7.13 9.40
CA TYR A 37 4.04 -5.68 9.45
C TYR A 37 4.35 -5.24 10.88
N ALA A 38 5.49 -4.59 11.05
CA ALA A 38 5.87 -3.88 12.26
C ALA A 38 5.63 -2.38 12.03
N SER A 39 4.84 -1.76 12.91
CA SER A 39 4.65 -0.31 12.87
C SER A 39 6.02 0.39 12.94
N PRO A 40 6.26 1.39 12.06
CA PRO A 40 7.48 2.16 12.10
C PRO A 40 7.63 2.90 13.43
N VAL A 41 8.88 3.23 13.78
CA VAL A 41 9.18 4.10 14.93
C VAL A 41 8.56 5.48 14.69
N GLU A 42 8.15 6.17 15.74
CA GLU A 42 7.56 7.51 15.65
C GLU A 42 8.45 8.46 14.82
N GLY A 43 7.87 9.04 13.76
CA GLY A 43 8.57 9.91 12.81
C GLY A 43 9.11 9.21 11.55
N GLU A 44 9.12 7.88 11.50
CA GLU A 44 9.42 7.13 10.28
C GLU A 44 8.13 6.79 9.51
N LEU A 45 8.25 6.78 8.18
CA LEU A 45 7.18 6.36 7.28
C LEU A 45 7.16 4.83 7.14
N ASP A 46 6.03 4.30 6.66
CA ASP A 46 5.87 2.87 6.38
C ASP A 46 6.95 2.35 5.41
N GLY A 47 7.40 1.11 5.60
CA GLY A 47 8.38 0.48 4.71
C GLY A 47 7.91 0.42 3.25
N ILE A 48 8.82 0.10 2.34
CA ILE A 48 8.52 -0.05 0.91
C ILE A 48 7.38 -1.06 0.74
N CYS A 49 6.32 -0.63 0.06
CA CYS A 49 5.17 -1.48 -0.22
C CYS A 49 5.59 -2.74 -1.03
N CYS A 50 5.07 -3.91 -0.67
CA CYS A 50 5.34 -5.18 -1.35
C CYS A 50 5.04 -5.19 -2.86
N TRP A 51 4.13 -4.32 -3.32
CA TRP A 51 3.78 -4.18 -4.73
C TRP A 51 4.44 -2.98 -5.42
N TYR A 52 5.47 -2.40 -4.81
CA TYR A 52 6.35 -1.47 -5.50
C TYR A 52 7.31 -2.26 -6.39
N ASP A 53 7.36 -1.92 -7.66
CA ASP A 53 8.41 -2.36 -8.58
C ASP A 53 9.55 -1.34 -8.51
N GLN A 54 10.65 -1.70 -7.85
CA GLN A 54 11.80 -0.82 -7.68
C GLN A 54 12.54 -0.57 -8.99
N GLN A 55 12.56 -1.55 -9.90
CA GLN A 55 13.27 -1.44 -11.17
C GLN A 55 12.57 -0.42 -12.09
N ASN A 56 11.25 -0.55 -12.23
CA ASN A 56 10.47 0.34 -13.10
C ASN A 56 9.92 1.56 -12.36
N ARG A 57 10.03 1.60 -11.02
CA ARG A 57 9.46 2.62 -10.13
C ARG A 57 7.95 2.78 -10.29
N THR A 58 7.26 1.67 -10.52
CA THR A 58 5.81 1.60 -10.75
C THR A 58 5.13 0.70 -9.72
N CYS A 59 3.79 0.69 -9.72
CA CYS A 59 3.01 -0.25 -8.92
C CYS A 59 2.67 -1.49 -9.76
N LYS A 60 2.98 -2.69 -9.26
CA LYS A 60 2.67 -3.97 -9.94
C LYS A 60 1.17 -4.22 -10.12
N HIS A 61 0.35 -3.87 -9.13
CA HIS A 61 -1.09 -4.18 -9.10
C HIS A 61 -1.97 -2.96 -8.80
N HIS A 62 -1.69 -1.82 -9.42
CA HIS A 62 -2.39 -0.54 -9.16
C HIS A 62 -3.92 -0.64 -9.18
N ALA A 63 -4.50 -1.40 -10.12
CA ALA A 63 -5.95 -1.57 -10.27
C ALA A 63 -6.64 -2.28 -9.07
N HIS A 64 -5.87 -3.06 -8.30
CA HIS A 64 -6.35 -3.80 -7.13
C HIS A 64 -6.01 -3.10 -5.81
N ARG A 65 -5.28 -2.00 -5.85
CA ARG A 65 -4.92 -1.28 -4.63
C ARG A 65 -6.13 -0.57 -4.01
N PRO A 66 -6.09 -0.33 -2.69
CA PRO A 66 -7.09 0.49 -2.01
C PRO A 66 -7.17 1.90 -2.60
N ASN A 67 -8.31 2.56 -2.40
CA ASN A 67 -8.56 3.91 -2.87
C ASN A 67 -7.48 4.89 -2.39
N VAL A 68 -7.00 4.79 -1.14
CA VAL A 68 -5.91 5.65 -0.64
C VAL A 68 -4.65 5.59 -1.50
N CYS A 69 -4.36 4.47 -2.16
CA CYS A 69 -3.25 4.35 -3.09
C CYS A 69 -3.61 4.72 -4.53
N ARG A 70 -4.88 4.55 -4.95
CA ARG A 70 -5.35 4.85 -6.31
C ARG A 70 -5.66 6.33 -6.53
N ASP A 71 -6.14 6.98 -5.48
CA ASP A 71 -6.43 8.41 -5.42
C ASP A 71 -5.15 9.21 -5.16
N PHE A 72 -4.07 8.52 -4.78
CA PHE A 72 -2.74 9.11 -4.66
C PHE A 72 -2.25 9.55 -6.03
N GLN A 73 -2.12 10.86 -6.22
CA GLN A 73 -1.69 11.43 -7.48
C GLN A 73 -0.19 11.16 -7.70
N VAL A 74 0.12 10.23 -8.62
CA VAL A 74 1.49 9.98 -9.06
C VAL A 74 2.08 11.25 -9.68
N GLY A 75 3.22 11.71 -9.15
CA GLY A 75 3.87 12.96 -9.58
C GLY A 75 3.31 14.23 -8.95
N GLY A 76 2.31 14.13 -8.05
CA GLY A 76 1.91 15.24 -7.17
C GLY A 76 2.88 15.45 -6.01
N ASP A 77 2.62 16.46 -5.19
CA ASP A 77 3.53 16.89 -4.10
C ASP A 77 3.85 15.76 -3.11
N ASP A 78 2.84 14.99 -2.68
CA ASP A 78 3.04 13.85 -1.78
C ASP A 78 3.90 12.75 -2.40
N CYS A 79 3.76 12.52 -3.72
CA CYS A 79 4.54 11.52 -4.46
C CYS A 79 6.01 11.94 -4.55
N LEU A 80 6.25 13.22 -4.80
CA LEU A 80 7.59 13.79 -4.86
C LEU A 80 8.24 13.81 -3.46
N GLY A 81 7.50 14.18 -2.43
CA GLY A 81 7.96 14.16 -1.04
C GLY A 81 8.37 12.77 -0.58
N TRP A 82 7.59 11.73 -0.90
CA TRP A 82 7.96 10.34 -0.65
C TRP A 82 9.25 9.93 -1.36
N ARG A 83 9.38 10.27 -2.65
CA ARG A 83 10.59 9.95 -3.43
C ARG A 83 11.83 10.63 -2.89
N GLU A 84 11.70 11.86 -2.42
CA GLU A 84 12.80 12.59 -1.80
C GLU A 84 13.19 11.98 -0.46
N HIS A 85 12.21 11.71 0.41
CA HIS A 85 12.46 11.11 1.73
C HIS A 85 13.17 9.75 1.63
N TYR A 86 12.80 8.93 0.65
CA TYR A 86 13.36 7.60 0.46
C TYR A 86 14.49 7.52 -0.54
N ARG A 87 15.02 8.64 -1.04
CA ARG A 87 16.02 8.67 -2.14
C ARG A 87 17.15 7.65 -1.97
N ASP A 88 17.65 7.50 -0.74
CA ASP A 88 18.78 6.62 -0.41
C ASP A 88 18.38 5.17 -0.10
N ARG A 89 17.06 4.89 0.03
CA ARG A 89 16.47 3.58 0.31
C ARG A 89 15.81 2.93 -0.92
N ILE A 90 15.46 3.72 -1.94
CA ILE A 90 14.92 3.25 -3.24
C ILE A 90 15.92 3.36 -4.39
N GLY A 91 17.13 3.87 -4.12
CA GLY A 91 18.24 4.04 -5.06
C GLY A 91 18.94 2.76 -5.44
#